data_AF-A0A512BZX6-F1
#
_entry.id   AF-A0A512BZX6-F1
#
_cell.length_a   1.000
_cell.length_b   1.000
_cell.length_c   1.000
_cell.angle_alpha   90.00
_cell.angle_beta   90.00
_cell.angle_gamma   90.00
#
_symmetry.space_group_name_H-M   'P 1'
#
loop_
_entity.id
_entity.type
_entity.pdbx_description
1 polymer ?
#
loop_
_entity_poly.entity_id
_entity_poly.type
_entity_poly.pdbx_seq_one_letter_code
_entity_poly.pdbx_strand_id
1 'polypeptide(L)' 'MSGCVAESKKPDLLFDSGSMTDAQWLKARKECLFEAEKAVTPIRPSPVAGERFRKIYILCVESKGIKFLGTSDEVKL' A
#
# COMPACT_ATOMS: atom_id res chain seq x y z
N MET A 1 -16.43 7.33 30.37
CA MET A 1 -16.75 7.73 28.98
C MET A 1 -15.89 6.89 28.05
N SER A 2 -16.40 5.77 27.57
CA SER A 2 -15.71 4.97 26.55
C SER A 2 -15.96 5.63 25.20
N GLY A 3 -15.02 6.44 24.74
CA GLY A 3 -15.04 6.97 23.39
C GLY A 3 -14.66 5.84 22.44
N CYS A 4 -15.59 5.45 21.57
CA CYS A 4 -15.27 4.61 20.41
C CYS A 4 -14.30 5.41 19.53
N VAL A 5 -13.01 5.08 19.57
CA VAL A 5 -12.08 5.50 18.53
C VAL A 5 -12.52 4.73 17.29
N ALA A 6 -13.28 5.36 16.41
CA ALA A 6 -13.55 4.80 15.10
C ALA A 6 -12.19 4.50 14.47
N GLU A 7 -11.90 3.23 14.17
CA GLU A 7 -10.72 2.89 13.37
C GLU A 7 -10.81 3.70 12.09
N SER A 8 -9.95 4.71 11.95
CA SER A 8 -9.84 5.47 10.72
C SER A 8 -9.36 4.49 9.66
N LYS A 9 -10.29 3.89 8.91
CA LYS A 9 -9.96 2.99 7.81
C LYS A 9 -9.09 3.80 6.86
N LYS A 10 -7.81 3.47 6.80
CA LYS A 10 -6.91 4.18 5.89
C LYS A 10 -7.41 3.96 4.46
N PRO A 11 -7.41 4.99 3.61
CA PRO A 11 -7.97 4.89 2.28
C PRO A 11 -7.21 3.86 1.44
N ASP A 12 -7.92 3.21 0.53
CA ASP A 12 -7.35 2.19 -0.34
C ASP A 12 -6.38 2.83 -1.34
N LEU A 13 -5.31 2.12 -1.69
CA LEU A 13 -4.34 2.57 -2.69
C LEU A 13 -4.84 2.18 -4.08
N LEU A 14 -4.92 3.14 -4.99
CA LEU A 14 -5.38 2.94 -6.35
C LEU A 14 -4.19 2.85 -7.31
N PHE A 15 -4.25 1.89 -8.23
CA PHE A 15 -3.17 1.60 -9.16
C PHE A 15 -3.70 1.36 -10.57
N ASP A 16 -2.93 1.79 -11.56
CA ASP A 16 -3.11 1.46 -12.97
C ASP A 16 -2.02 0.48 -13.39
N SER A 17 -2.43 -0.76 -13.68
CA SER A 17 -1.55 -1.83 -14.14
C SER A 17 -1.31 -1.81 -15.65
N GLY A 18 -1.91 -0.86 -16.38
CA GLY A 18 -1.77 -0.71 -17.82
C GLY A 18 -2.11 -2.00 -18.57
N SER A 19 -1.13 -2.53 -19.31
CA SER A 19 -1.26 -3.76 -20.09
C SER A 19 -0.89 -5.04 -19.31
N MET A 20 -0.66 -4.96 -17.99
CA MET A 20 -0.34 -6.16 -17.20
C MET A 20 -1.57 -7.05 -17.04
N THR A 21 -1.33 -8.35 -17.14
CA THR A 21 -2.32 -9.36 -16.78
C THR A 21 -2.54 -9.40 -15.27
N ASP A 22 -3.70 -9.90 -14.85
CA ASP A 22 -4.02 -10.11 -13.43
C ASP A 22 -2.96 -10.97 -12.71
N ALA A 23 -2.40 -11.97 -13.40
CA ALA A 23 -1.35 -12.82 -12.84
C ALA A 23 -0.05 -12.05 -12.59
N GLN A 24 0.34 -11.16 -13.51
CA GLN A 24 1.52 -10.31 -13.34
C GLN A 24 1.29 -9.29 -12.22
N TRP A 25 0.10 -8.69 -12.16
CA TRP A 25 -0.28 -7.79 -11.07
C TRP A 25 -0.26 -8.49 -9.72
N LEU A 26 -0.86 -9.69 -9.63
CA LEU A 26 -0.89 -10.47 -8.40
C LEU A 26 0.52 -10.84 -7.93
N LYS A 27 1.40 -11.21 -8.86
CA LYS A 27 2.81 -11.49 -8.55
C LYS A 27 3.52 -10.26 -8.01
N ALA A 28 3.42 -9.12 -8.71
CA ALA A 28 4.00 -7.85 -8.28
C ALA A 28 3.50 -7.43 -6.89
N ARG A 29 2.19 -7.55 -6.66
CA ARG A 29 1.55 -7.26 -5.38
C ARG A 29 2.14 -8.11 -4.25
N LYS A 30 2.24 -9.43 -4.42
CA LYS A 30 2.78 -10.33 -3.39
C LYS A 30 4.23 -10.02 -3.05
N GLU A 31 5.06 -9.81 -4.07
CA GLU A 31 6.47 -9.45 -3.88
C GLU A 31 6.61 -8.12 -3.12
N CYS A 32 5.86 -7.10 -3.51
CA CYS A 32 5.95 -5.79 -2.86
C CYS A 32 5.36 -5.76 -1.45
N LEU A 33 4.34 -6.57 -1.16
CA LEU A 33 3.84 -6.75 0.21
C LEU A 33 4.92 -7.35 1.10
N PHE A 34 5.62 -8.37 0.62
CA PHE A 34 6.69 -9.02 1.38
C PHE A 34 7.86 -8.07 1.67
N GLU A 35 8.32 -7.31 0.67
CA GLU A 35 9.41 -6.34 0.86
C GLU A 35 9.01 -5.21 1.81
N ALA A 36 7.79 -4.68 1.68
CA ALA A 36 7.28 -3.66 2.59
C ALA A 36 7.18 -4.18 4.03
N GLU A 37 6.68 -5.41 4.22
CA GLU A 37 6.59 -6.02 5.54
C GLU A 37 7.97 -6.26 6.16
N LYS A 38 8.89 -6.88 5.42
CA LYS A 38 10.26 -7.11 5.83
C LYS A 38 10.95 -5.82 6.29
N ALA A 39 10.77 -4.73 5.55
CA ALA A 39 11.39 -3.45 5.86
C ALA A 39 10.83 -2.79 7.13
N VAL A 40 9.57 -3.04 7.49
CA VAL A 40 8.95 -2.44 8.69
C VAL A 40 8.96 -3.33 9.92
N THR A 41 9.24 -4.63 9.77
CA THR A 41 9.37 -5.57 10.91
C THR A 41 10.27 -5.03 12.03
N PRO A 42 11.46 -4.47 11.77
CA PRO A 42 12.35 -4.00 12.85
C PRO A 42 11.83 -2.80 13.62
N ILE A 43 10.84 -2.08 13.10
CA ILE A 43 10.31 -0.85 13.69
C ILE A 43 8.89 -1.00 14.22
N ARG A 44 8.25 -2.17 14.10
CA ARG A 44 6.96 -2.43 14.74
C ARG A 44 7.17 -2.49 16.27
N PRO A 45 6.28 -1.89 17.10
CA PRO A 45 4.97 -1.31 16.76
C PRO A 45 4.97 0.23 16.62
N SER A 46 6.03 0.83 16.09
CA SER A 46 6.11 2.29 15.93
C SER A 46 4.94 2.85 15.09
N PRO A 47 4.36 4.02 15.45
CA PRO A 47 3.27 4.63 14.70
C PRO A 47 3.65 4.94 13.24
N VAL A 48 4.93 5.16 12.94
CA VAL A 48 5.41 5.42 11.57
C VAL A 48 5.54 4.15 10.71
N ALA A 49 5.42 2.96 11.29
CA ALA A 49 5.57 1.70 10.55
C ALA A 49 4.53 1.56 9.44
N GLY A 50 3.29 2.00 9.68
CA GLY A 50 2.23 1.95 8.67
C GLY A 50 2.44 2.91 7.50
N GLU A 51 3.00 4.09 7.74
CA GLU A 51 3.33 5.06 6.68
C GLU A 51 4.54 4.58 5.85
N ARG A 52 5.59 4.08 6.52
CA ARG A 52 6.75 3.49 5.84
C ARG A 52 6.35 2.28 5.01
N PHE A 53 5.47 1.42 5.53
CA PHE A 53 4.94 0.29 4.79
C PHE A 53 4.28 0.74 3.47
N ARG A 54 3.37 1.71 3.55
CA ARG A 54 2.68 2.25 2.35
C ARG A 54 3.67 2.82 1.34
N LYS A 55 4.61 3.65 1.79
CA LYS A 55 5.62 4.26 0.92
C LYS A 55 6.47 3.22 0.21
N ILE A 56 6.95 2.21 0.93
CA ILE A 56 7.79 1.14 0.35
C ILE A 56 6.97 0.29 -0.62
N TYR A 57 5.73 -0.04 -0.27
CA TYR A 57 4.84 -0.78 -1.15
C TYR A 57 4.59 -0.04 -2.47
N ILE A 58 4.26 1.26 -2.42
CA ILE A 58 4.04 2.10 -3.61
C ILE A 58 5.30 2.14 -4.50
N LEU A 59 6.46 2.45 -3.90
CA LEU A 59 7.73 2.50 -4.65
C LEU A 59 8.06 1.15 -5.30
N CYS A 60 7.77 0.05 -4.62
CA CYS A 60 8.00 -1.27 -5.17
C CYS A 60 7.09 -1.57 -6.37
N VAL A 61 5.79 -1.27 -6.29
CA VAL A 61 4.88 -1.53 -7.42
C VAL A 61 5.17 -0.61 -8.61
N GLU A 62 5.56 0.65 -8.36
CA GLU A 62 6.03 1.58 -9.40
C GLU A 62 7.31 1.09 -10.09
N SER A 63 8.25 0.51 -9.34
CA SER A 63 9.46 -0.09 -9.93
C SER A 63 9.16 -1.27 -10.85
N LYS A 64 7.96 -1.87 -10.73
CA LYS A 64 7.47 -2.96 -11.58
C LYS A 64 6.61 -2.48 -12.75
N GLY A 65 6.48 -1.16 -12.93
CA GLY A 65 5.72 -0.55 -14.02
C GLY A 65 4.24 -0.32 -13.72
N ILE A 66 3.77 -0.53 -12.48
CA ILE A 66 2.40 -0.20 -12.07
C ILE A 66 2.35 1.25 -11.58
N LYS A 67 1.48 2.06 -12.16
CA LYS A 67 1.36 3.47 -11.81
C LYS A 67 0.47 3.67 -10.59
N PHE A 68 0.93 4.40 -9.59
CA PHE A 68 0.09 4.83 -8.47
C PHE A 68 -0.82 5.99 -8.90
N LEU A 69 -2.12 5.86 -8.63
CA LEU A 69 -3.14 6.86 -8.99
C LEU A 69 -3.54 7.76 -7.81
N GLY A 70 -3.17 7.39 -6.58
CA GLY A 70 -3.60 8.08 -5.37
C GLY A 70 -4.37 7.16 -4.44
N THR A 71 -5.08 7.77 -3.49
CA THR A 71 -5.90 7.06 -2.51
C THR A 71 -7.38 7.20 -2.83
N SER A 72 -8.20 6.26 -2.36
CA SER A 72 -9.65 6.21 -2.63
C SER A 72 -10.44 7.44 -2.17
N ASP A 73 -9.89 8.23 -1.25
CA ASP A 73 -10.44 9.49 -0.75
C ASP A 73 -10.02 10.72 -1.58
N GLU A 74 -8.93 10.63 -2.33
CA GLU A 74 -8.42 11.71 -3.19
C GLU A 74 -8.93 11.60 -4.63
N VAL A 75 -9.17 10.38 -5.13
CA VAL A 75 -9.65 10.14 -6.49
C VAL A 75 -11.17 10.15 -6.52
N LYS A 76 -11.76 11.23 -7.05
CA LYS A 76 -13.18 11.24 -7.47
C LYS A 76 -13.32 10.37 -8.72
N LEU A 77 -13.81 9.14 -8.55
CA LEU A 77 -14.27 8.29 -9.65
C LEU A 77 -15.52 8.87 -10.32
#